data_AF-A0A6G2QZF2-F1
#
_entry.id   AF-A0A6G2QZF2-F1
#
_cell.length_a   1.000
_cell.length_b   1.000
_cell.length_c   1.000
_cell.angle_alpha   90.00
_cell.angle_beta   90.00
_cell.angle_gamma   90.00
#
_symmetry.space_group_name_H-M   'P 1'
#
loop_
_entity.id
_entity.type
_entity.pdbx_description
1 polymer ?
#
loop_
_entity_poly.entity_id
_entity_poly.type
_entity_poly.pdbx_seq_one_letter_code
_entity_poly.pdbx_strand_id
1 'polypeptide(L)'
;MLTIHAADRLRLDDATLLDGGAVAVEGDRIAAVGTLAEVRERFPAARVRQWPGVLGPGRVHEGPLPDAPSPRERVHAVLKTGAVAVLTQHAGTPELRSAAARNDVLVLDRSRPAAVVVAGRADLAVFDD
;
A
#
# COMPACT_ATOMS: atom_id res chain seq x y z
N MET A 1 7.83 15.41 -4.56
CA MET A 1 6.75 15.80 -5.50
C MET A 1 5.47 15.11 -5.04
N LEU A 2 4.41 15.88 -4.81
CA LEU A 2 3.13 15.35 -4.38
C LEU A 2 2.35 14.78 -5.58
N THR A 3 1.78 13.59 -5.41
CA THR A 3 0.96 12.90 -6.42
C THR A 3 -0.37 12.50 -5.80
N ILE A 4 -1.48 12.74 -6.50
CA ILE A 4 -2.81 12.28 -6.12
C ILE A 4 -3.06 10.94 -6.80
N HIS A 5 -3.33 9.90 -6.01
CA HIS A 5 -3.77 8.60 -6.47
C HIS A 5 -5.28 8.50 -6.29
N ALA A 6 -6.02 8.37 -7.38
CA ALA A 6 -7.48 8.31 -7.40
C ALA A 6 -7.93 6.96 -7.97
N ALA A 7 -9.09 6.48 -7.52
CA ALA A 7 -9.70 5.26 -8.04
C ALA A 7 -11.23 5.36 -8.04
N ASP A 8 -11.89 4.35 -8.60
CA ASP A 8 -13.36 4.27 -8.61
C ASP A 8 -13.88 4.26 -7.17
N ARG A 9 -13.18 3.54 -6.27
CA ARG A 9 -13.44 3.54 -4.84
C ARG A 9 -12.14 3.55 -4.04
N LEU A 10 -12.18 4.15 -2.86
CA LEU A 10 -11.09 4.18 -1.89
C LEU A 10 -11.52 3.51 -0.59
N ARG A 11 -10.88 2.40 -0.25
CA ARG A 11 -11.04 1.74 1.04
C ARG A 11 -10.08 2.36 2.05
N LEU A 12 -10.60 2.95 3.13
CA LEU A 12 -9.77 3.56 4.17
C LEU A 12 -9.37 2.56 5.24
N ASP A 13 -10.27 1.65 5.57
CA ASP A 13 -10.09 0.56 6.53
C ASP A 13 -11.08 -0.56 6.18
N ASP A 14 -11.31 -1.52 7.08
CA ASP A 14 -12.20 -2.66 6.81
C ASP A 14 -13.69 -2.27 6.75
N ALA A 15 -14.08 -1.10 7.28
CA ALA A 15 -15.48 -0.67 7.36
C ALA A 15 -15.82 0.50 6.43
N THR A 16 -14.80 1.25 5.99
CA THR A 16 -14.99 2.56 5.34
C THR A 16 -14.56 2.51 3.88
N LEU A 17 -15.53 2.73 2.99
CA LEU A 17 -15.34 2.81 1.54
C LEU A 17 -15.87 4.14 1.03
N LEU A 18 -15.07 4.84 0.21
CA LEU A 18 -15.40 6.13 -0.37
C LEU A 18 -15.44 6.03 -1.90
N ASP A 19 -16.60 6.29 -2.49
CA ASP A 19 -16.75 6.34 -3.94
C ASP A 19 -16.02 7.56 -4.52
N GLY A 20 -15.31 7.39 -5.64
CA GLY A 20 -14.49 8.43 -6.28
C GLY A 20 -13.37 8.96 -5.38
N GLY A 21 -12.90 8.15 -4.44
CA GLY A 21 -11.90 8.53 -3.45
C GLY A 21 -10.49 8.69 -4.01
N ALA A 22 -9.69 9.49 -3.30
CA ALA A 22 -8.32 9.79 -3.64
C ALA A 22 -7.43 9.98 -2.40
N VAL A 23 -6.14 9.72 -2.59
CA VAL A 23 -5.08 9.90 -1.60
C VAL A 23 -3.98 10.76 -2.20
N ALA A 24 -3.62 11.86 -1.53
CA ALA A 24 -2.43 12.63 -1.84
C ALA A 24 -1.22 12.01 -1.16
N VAL A 25 -0.16 11.73 -1.92
CA VAL A 25 1.09 11.12 -1.45
C VAL A 25 2.26 12.05 -1.69
N GLU A 26 3.05 12.30 -0.66
CA GLU A 26 4.32 13.02 -0.72
C GLU A 26 5.43 12.17 -0.11
N GLY A 27 6.44 11.82 -0.92
CA GLY A 27 7.47 10.87 -0.49
C GLY A 27 6.86 9.50 -0.22
N ASP A 28 7.05 8.97 0.99
CA ASP A 28 6.45 7.72 1.47
C ASP A 28 5.21 7.95 2.35
N ARG A 29 4.65 9.17 2.38
CA ARG A 29 3.58 9.55 3.32
C ARG A 29 2.31 10.04 2.65
N ILE A 30 1.21 9.76 3.33
CA ILE A 30 -0.11 10.27 2.98
C ILE A 30 -0.24 11.70 3.48
N ALA A 31 -0.41 12.65 2.56
CA ALA A 31 -0.61 14.06 2.87
C ALA A 31 -2.09 14.43 3.09
N ALA A 32 -3.00 13.77 2.37
CA ALA A 32 -4.44 13.94 2.55
C ALA A 32 -5.22 12.76 1.96
N VAL A 33 -6.48 12.67 2.36
CA VAL A 33 -7.44 11.65 1.95
C VAL A 33 -8.79 12.35 1.79
N GLY A 34 -9.57 11.97 0.78
CA GLY A 34 -10.91 12.49 0.54
C GLY A 34 -11.41 12.08 -0.84
N THR A 35 -12.44 12.74 -1.33
CA THR A 35 -12.84 12.62 -2.74
C THR A 35 -11.77 13.22 -3.65
N LEU A 36 -11.75 12.84 -4.93
CA LEU A 36 -10.84 13.44 -5.90
C LEU A 36 -10.99 14.97 -5.98
N ALA A 37 -12.21 15.49 -5.85
CA ALA A 37 -12.47 16.93 -5.91
C ALA A 37 -11.82 17.67 -4.74
N GLU A 38 -12.07 17.22 -3.50
CA GLU A 38 -11.52 17.82 -2.28
C GLU A 38 -9.98 17.79 -2.26
N VAL A 39 -9.39 16.66 -2.67
CA VAL A 39 -7.93 16.51 -2.67
C VAL A 39 -7.30 17.37 -3.77
N ARG A 40 -7.92 17.50 -4.95
CA ARG A 40 -7.44 18.39 -6.02
C ARG A 40 -7.58 19.85 -5.68
N GLU A 41 -8.62 20.25 -4.98
CA GLU A 41 -8.79 21.62 -4.48
C GLU A 41 -7.63 22.00 -3.55
N ARG A 42 -7.25 21.09 -2.64
CA ARG A 42 -6.14 21.31 -1.72
C ARG A 42 -4.77 21.30 -2.40
N PHE A 43 -4.60 20.50 -3.45
CA PHE A 43 -3.32 20.36 -4.17
C PHE A 43 -3.49 20.52 -5.68
N PRO A 44 -3.80 21.74 -6.16
CA PRO A 44 -4.19 21.97 -7.56
C PRO A 44 -3.07 21.70 -8.57
N ALA A 45 -1.81 21.82 -8.15
CA ALA A 45 -0.64 21.57 -8.99
C ALA A 45 -0.15 20.11 -8.94
N ALA A 46 -0.78 19.25 -8.15
CA ALA A 46 -0.34 17.87 -7.99
C ALA A 46 -0.61 17.04 -9.25
N ARG A 47 0.34 16.16 -9.57
CA ARG A 47 0.11 15.15 -10.62
C ARG A 47 -1.00 14.22 -10.17
N VAL A 48 -1.98 13.97 -11.02
CA VAL A 48 -3.04 12.97 -10.77
C VAL A 48 -2.71 11.67 -11.50
N ARG A 49 -2.87 10.54 -10.82
CA ARG A 49 -2.87 9.19 -11.38
C ARG A 49 -4.18 8.51 -11.02
N GLN A 50 -4.86 8.00 -12.04
CA GLN A 50 -6.11 7.29 -11.89
C GLN A 50 -5.89 5.79 -12.06
N TRP A 51 -6.52 5.01 -11.19
CA TRP A 51 -6.44 3.56 -11.16
C TRP A 51 -7.84 2.97 -11.28
N PRO A 52 -8.04 1.86 -12.00
CA PRO A 52 -9.31 1.16 -12.01
C PRO A 52 -9.55 0.43 -10.68
N GLY A 53 -10.80 0.25 -10.28
CA GLY A 53 -11.19 -0.58 -9.13
C GLY A 53 -11.03 0.10 -7.77
N VAL A 54 -10.66 -0.69 -6.75
CA VAL A 54 -10.55 -0.22 -5.37
C VAL A 54 -9.11 0.05 -5.00
N LEU A 55 -8.78 1.32 -4.75
CA LEU A 55 -7.54 1.68 -4.06
C LEU A 55 -7.74 1.47 -2.55
N GLY A 56 -6.77 0.90 -1.86
CA GLY A 56 -6.85 0.75 -0.41
C GLY A 56 -5.51 0.47 0.24
N PRO A 57 -5.50 0.24 1.56
CA PRO A 57 -4.27 -0.10 2.26
C PRO A 57 -3.79 -1.47 1.76
N GLY A 58 -2.48 -1.57 1.53
CA GLY A 58 -1.84 -2.82 1.14
C GLY A 58 -2.02 -3.89 2.20
N ARG A 59 -2.04 -5.15 1.77
CA ARG A 59 -2.29 -6.30 2.65
C ARG A 59 -1.04 -6.65 3.47
N VAL A 60 -1.25 -7.32 4.60
CA VAL A 60 -0.20 -8.09 5.27
C VAL A 60 -0.28 -9.53 4.77
N HIS A 61 0.83 -10.05 4.26
CA HIS A 61 0.94 -11.47 3.91
C HIS A 61 1.28 -12.27 5.17
N GLU A 62 0.27 -13.00 5.67
CA GLU A 62 0.35 -13.70 6.95
C GLU A 62 0.89 -15.13 6.83
N GLY A 63 1.01 -15.67 5.63
CA GLY A 63 1.50 -17.03 5.39
C GLY A 63 2.99 -17.12 5.02
N PRO A 64 3.50 -18.33 4.76
CA PRO A 64 4.84 -18.52 4.20
C PRO A 64 5.01 -17.76 2.89
N LEU A 65 6.19 -17.18 2.67
CA LEU A 65 6.50 -16.55 1.39
C LEU A 65 6.49 -17.61 0.28
N PRO A 66 5.92 -17.32 -0.91
CA PRO A 66 5.92 -18.23 -2.05
C PRO A 66 7.31 -18.78 -2.34
N ASP A 67 7.37 -20.00 -2.87
CA ASP A 67 8.62 -20.57 -3.35
C ASP A 67 9.07 -19.84 -4.61
N ALA A 68 10.34 -19.43 -4.64
CA ALA A 68 10.97 -18.76 -5.77
C ALA A 68 12.50 -18.87 -5.67
N PRO A 69 13.23 -18.74 -6.79
CA PRO A 69 14.67 -19.03 -6.83
C PRO A 69 15.54 -18.17 -5.90
N SER A 70 15.09 -16.97 -5.53
CA SER A 70 15.84 -16.07 -4.66
C SER A 70 14.96 -15.34 -3.62
N PRO A 71 15.54 -14.90 -2.49
CA PRO A 71 14.83 -14.07 -1.50
C PRO A 71 14.12 -12.85 -2.09
N ARG A 72 14.74 -12.20 -3.08
CA ARG A 72 14.15 -11.05 -3.80
C ARG A 72 12.90 -11.47 -4.57
N GLU A 73 12.96 -12.59 -5.29
CA GLU A 73 11.82 -13.09 -6.06
C GLU A 73 10.68 -13.54 -5.16
N ARG A 74 10.99 -14.14 -4.00
CA ARG A 74 9.99 -14.51 -2.99
C ARG A 74 9.24 -13.30 -2.45
N VAL A 75 9.95 -12.22 -2.11
CA VAL A 75 9.34 -10.95 -1.69
C VAL A 75 8.54 -10.32 -2.84
N HIS A 76 9.07 -10.35 -4.06
CA HIS A 76 8.38 -9.81 -5.22
C HIS A 76 7.08 -10.57 -5.54
N ALA A 77 7.03 -11.88 -5.32
CA ALA A 77 5.81 -12.67 -5.47
C ALA A 77 4.71 -12.24 -4.48
N VAL A 78 5.08 -11.81 -3.26
CA VAL A 78 4.14 -11.23 -2.29
C VAL A 78 3.60 -9.88 -2.78
N LEU A 79 4.45 -9.00 -3.31
CA LEU A 79 4.00 -7.70 -3.84
C LEU A 79 2.92 -7.84 -4.92
N LYS A 80 2.99 -8.90 -5.75
CA LYS A 80 2.00 -9.17 -6.81
C LYS A 80 0.59 -9.46 -6.28
N THR A 81 0.43 -9.76 -4.99
CA THR A 81 -0.88 -10.00 -4.36
C THR A 81 -1.47 -8.74 -3.71
N GLY A 82 -0.79 -7.60 -3.86
CA GLY A 82 -1.14 -6.33 -3.20
C GLY A 82 -0.70 -6.27 -1.74
N ALA A 83 0.16 -7.19 -1.30
CA ALA A 83 0.72 -7.18 0.04
C ALA A 83 1.97 -6.30 0.11
N VAL A 84 2.06 -5.49 1.16
CA VAL A 84 3.12 -4.50 1.44
C VAL A 84 3.89 -4.81 2.72
N ALA A 85 3.47 -5.87 3.41
CA ALA A 85 4.10 -6.35 4.62
C ALA A 85 4.07 -7.88 4.68
N VAL A 86 5.03 -8.47 5.39
CA VAL A 86 5.14 -9.89 5.71
C VAL A 86 5.38 -10.06 7.21
N LEU A 87 5.09 -11.25 7.75
CA LEU A 87 5.37 -11.53 9.16
C LEU A 87 6.81 -12.01 9.40
N THR A 88 7.42 -11.57 10.50
CA THR A 88 8.77 -11.96 10.93
C THR A 88 8.92 -13.48 10.98
N GLN A 89 7.89 -14.22 11.40
CA GLN A 89 7.89 -15.69 11.45
C GLN A 89 8.09 -16.36 10.08
N HIS A 90 7.80 -15.65 8.98
CA HIS A 90 7.94 -16.15 7.60
C HIS A 90 9.09 -15.50 6.82
N ALA A 91 9.67 -14.42 7.34
CA ALA A 91 10.73 -13.63 6.70
C ALA A 91 11.92 -13.34 7.63
N GLY A 92 12.16 -14.18 8.65
CA GLY A 92 13.15 -13.92 9.71
C GLY A 92 14.62 -14.03 9.29
N THR A 93 14.94 -14.67 8.16
CA THR A 93 16.34 -14.82 7.73
C THR A 93 16.94 -13.46 7.32
N PRO A 94 18.26 -13.24 7.50
CA PRO A 94 18.91 -11.99 7.11
C PRO A 94 18.71 -11.63 5.63
N GLU A 95 18.71 -12.63 4.75
CA GLU A 95 18.57 -12.45 3.30
C GLU A 95 17.15 -12.00 2.93
N LEU A 96 16.13 -12.56 3.58
CA LEU A 96 14.73 -12.16 3.40
C LEU A 96 14.48 -10.76 3.96
N ARG A 97 15.03 -10.42 5.13
CA ARG A 97 14.94 -9.06 5.69
C ARG A 97 15.61 -8.03 4.78
N SER A 98 16.80 -8.34 4.25
CA SER A 98 17.49 -7.49 3.28
C SER A 98 16.72 -7.36 1.96
N ALA A 99 16.08 -8.44 1.50
CA ALA A 99 15.21 -8.40 0.32
C ALA A 99 13.97 -7.54 0.57
N ALA A 100 13.30 -7.68 1.71
CA ALA A 100 12.13 -6.89 2.09
C ALA A 100 12.47 -5.39 2.15
N ALA A 101 13.53 -5.02 2.87
CA ALA A 101 13.97 -3.63 3.00
C ALA A 101 14.31 -2.98 1.65
N ARG A 102 14.94 -3.71 0.73
CA ARG A 102 15.27 -3.19 -0.62
C ARG A 102 14.06 -3.02 -1.54
N ASN A 103 12.90 -3.58 -1.18
CA ASN A 103 11.66 -3.45 -1.95
C ASN A 103 10.56 -2.73 -1.13
N ASP A 104 10.95 -2.02 -0.06
CA ASP A 104 10.04 -1.29 0.83
C ASP A 104 8.90 -2.14 1.45
N VAL A 105 9.12 -3.46 1.57
CA VAL A 105 8.18 -4.38 2.24
C VAL A 105 8.47 -4.40 3.74
N LEU A 106 7.45 -4.12 4.55
CA LEU A 106 7.57 -4.16 6.00
C LEU A 106 7.68 -5.61 6.50
N VAL A 107 8.54 -5.83 7.49
CA VAL A 107 8.57 -7.09 8.25
C VAL A 107 7.99 -6.81 9.63
N LEU A 108 6.84 -7.40 9.92
CA LEU A 108 6.05 -7.14 11.13
C LEU A 108 6.08 -8.35 12.06
N ASP A 109 6.16 -8.13 13.36
CA ASP A 109 6.12 -9.23 14.34
C ASP A 109 4.73 -9.88 14.44
N ARG A 110 3.68 -9.13 14.12
CA ARG A 110 2.29 -9.57 14.13
C ARG A 110 1.47 -8.85 13.08
N SER A 111 0.38 -9.46 12.65
CA SER A 111 -0.61 -8.79 11.82
C SER A 111 -1.26 -7.63 12.57
N ARG A 112 -1.67 -6.62 11.81
CA ARG A 112 -2.35 -5.41 12.30
C ARG A 112 -3.40 -4.98 11.27
N PRO A 113 -4.52 -4.39 11.71
CA PRO A 113 -5.48 -3.80 10.80
C PRO A 113 -4.79 -2.79 9.86
N ALA A 114 -5.15 -2.86 8.58
CA ALA A 114 -4.58 -2.02 7.55
C ALA A 114 -5.47 -0.79 7.36
N ALA A 115 -4.92 0.41 7.48
CA ALA A 115 -5.67 1.66 7.36
C ALA A 115 -4.90 2.75 6.62
N VAL A 116 -5.63 3.56 5.85
CA VAL A 116 -5.14 4.77 5.17
C VAL A 116 -5.30 5.94 6.12
N VAL A 117 -4.20 6.41 6.68
CA VAL A 117 -4.19 7.48 7.69
C VAL A 117 -3.28 8.61 7.24
N VAL A 118 -3.72 9.86 7.42
CA VAL A 118 -2.88 11.05 7.14
C VAL A 118 -1.61 10.99 7.98
N ALA A 119 -0.47 11.37 7.38
CA ALA A 119 0.89 11.18 7.88
C ALA A 119 1.35 9.71 8.04
N GLY A 120 0.46 8.74 7.80
CA GLY A 120 0.80 7.33 7.68
C GLY A 120 1.64 7.04 6.44
N ARG A 121 2.23 5.84 6.40
CA ARG A 121 2.94 5.36 5.20
C ARG A 121 1.96 5.18 4.05
N ALA A 122 2.36 5.56 2.85
CA ALA A 122 1.60 5.37 1.62
C ALA A 122 1.74 3.94 1.07
N ASP A 123 1.56 2.93 1.93
CA ASP A 123 1.59 1.52 1.55
C ASP A 123 0.22 1.14 0.97
N LEU A 124 0.00 1.45 -0.31
CA LEU A 124 -1.28 1.32 -1.01
C LEU A 124 -1.23 0.22 -2.07
N ALA A 125 -2.37 -0.43 -2.32
CA ALA A 125 -2.55 -1.38 -3.41
C ALA A 125 -3.92 -1.17 -4.08
N VAL A 126 -3.98 -1.54 -5.36
CA VAL A 126 -5.21 -1.56 -6.14
C VAL A 126 -5.72 -3.00 -6.15
N PHE A 127 -7.03 -3.16 -5.93
CA PHE A 127 -7.72 -4.44 -5.94
C PHE A 127 -8.81 -4.42 -7.00
N ASP A 128 -9.04 -5.57 -7.60
CA ASP A 128 -10.21 -5.79 -8.44
C ASP A 128 -11.48 -5.73 -7.57
N ASP A 129 -12.57 -5.26 -8.18
CA ASP A 129 -13.88 -5.03 -7.56
C ASP A 129 -14.67 -6.33 -7.30
#